data_AF-A0A286HF55-F1
#
_entry.id   AF-A0A286HF55-F1
#
_cell.length_a   1.000
_cell.length_b   1.000
_cell.length_c   1.000
_cell.angle_alpha   90.00
_cell.angle_beta   90.00
_cell.angle_gamma   90.00
#
_symmetry.space_group_name_H-M   'P 1'
#
loop_
_entity.id
_entity.type
_entity.pdbx_description
1 polymer ?
#
loop_
_entity_poly.entity_id
_entity_poly.type
_entity_poly.pdbx_seq_one_letter_code
_entity_poly.pdbx_strand_id
1 'polypeptide(L)'
;MKTAQLPPIRVAALVREQIESALLNSETPSHFVEQAAIDAARRRKAQQDFVARGRSSLARALETGEFYSSEDVLSGMTSRLEKARVAAHVGAKNSKRRS
;
A
#
# COMPACT_ATOMS: atom_id res chain seq x y z
N MET A 1 -18.80 12.75 -17.82
CA MET A 1 -18.88 11.47 -17.06
C MET A 1 -19.59 11.75 -15.75
N LYS A 2 -20.47 10.87 -15.26
CA LYS A 2 -21.21 11.12 -14.01
C LYS A 2 -20.25 10.94 -12.82
N THR A 3 -19.97 12.00 -12.09
CA THR A 3 -19.23 11.95 -10.83
C THR A 3 -20.17 11.52 -9.72
N ALA A 4 -19.77 10.54 -8.91
CA ALA A 4 -20.47 10.19 -7.68
C ALA A 4 -19.91 11.04 -6.54
N GLN A 5 -20.77 11.47 -5.62
CA GLN A 5 -20.36 12.28 -4.47
C GLN A 5 -20.36 11.43 -3.20
N LEU A 6 -19.37 11.67 -2.32
CA LEU A 6 -19.43 11.14 -0.96
C LEU A 6 -20.67 11.73 -0.25
N PRO A 7 -21.37 10.95 0.59
CA PRO A 7 -22.47 11.47 1.39
C PRO A 7 -22.03 12.67 2.24
N PRO A 8 -22.93 13.64 2.53
CA PRO A 8 -22.60 14.74 3.42
C PRO A 8 -22.31 14.23 4.83
N ILE A 9 -21.13 14.54 5.37
CA ILE A 9 -20.69 14.13 6.71
C ILE A 9 -20.70 15.35 7.62
N ARG A 10 -21.40 15.27 8.75
CA ARG A 10 -21.31 16.27 9.82
C ARG A 10 -20.10 15.96 10.69
N VAL A 11 -19.25 16.95 10.93
CA VAL A 11 -18.08 16.85 11.80
C VAL A 11 -18.11 17.94 12.86
N ALA A 12 -17.52 17.67 14.03
CA ALA A 12 -17.32 18.68 15.05
C ALA A 12 -16.35 19.77 14.56
N ALA A 13 -16.52 21.00 15.04
CA ALA A 13 -15.67 22.14 14.66
C ALA A 13 -14.17 21.85 14.90
N LEU A 14 -13.84 21.29 16.07
CA LEU A 14 -12.47 20.91 16.41
C LEU A 14 -11.85 19.91 15.42
N VAL A 15 -12.64 18.94 14.93
CA VAL A 15 -12.16 17.95 13.94
C VAL A 15 -11.87 18.63 12.61
N ARG A 16 -12.72 19.59 12.21
CA ARG A 16 -12.50 20.36 10.99
C ARG A 16 -11.23 21.21 11.07
N GLU A 17 -11.01 21.90 12.19
CA GLU A 17 -9.79 22.69 12.42
C GLU A 17 -8.53 21.82 12.35
N GLN A 18 -8.56 20.63 12.97
CA GLN A 18 -7.46 19.67 12.89
C GLN A 18 -7.15 19.27 11.44
N ILE A 19 -8.18 18.98 10.64
CA ILE A 19 -8.01 18.63 9.22
C ILE A 19 -7.41 19.81 8.46
N GLU A 20 -7.97 21.01 8.60
CA GLU A 20 -7.49 22.22 7.90
C GLU A 20 -6.04 22.56 8.28
N SER A 21 -5.64 22.33 9.54
CA SER A 21 -4.26 22.55 9.99
C SER A 21 -3.23 21.56 9.42
N ALA A 22 -3.68 20.39 8.95
CA ALA A 22 -2.84 19.33 8.42
C ALA A 22 -2.68 19.36 6.89
N LEU A 23 -3.39 20.27 6.20
CA LEU A 23 -3.37 20.36 4.74
C LEU A 23 -2.01 20.83 4.24
N LEU A 24 -1.61 20.29 3.08
CA LEU A 24 -0.44 20.77 2.36
C LEU A 24 -0.76 22.06 1.58
N ASN A 25 0.29 22.80 1.20
CA ASN A 25 0.14 23.97 0.34
C ASN A 25 -0.65 23.61 -0.93
N SER A 26 -1.69 24.40 -1.23
CA SER A 26 -2.65 24.23 -2.32
C SER A 26 -3.62 23.05 -2.23
N GLU A 27 -3.64 22.30 -1.13
CA GLU A 27 -4.62 21.23 -0.91
C GLU A 27 -5.96 21.78 -0.38
N THR A 28 -7.07 21.18 -0.83
CA THR A 28 -8.42 21.51 -0.32
C THR A 28 -8.89 20.42 0.66
N PRO A 29 -9.75 20.76 1.64
CA PRO A 29 -10.32 19.76 2.55
C PRO A 29 -11.03 18.62 1.82
N SER A 30 -11.73 18.93 0.72
CA SER A 30 -12.43 17.93 -0.10
C SER A 30 -11.47 16.93 -0.74
N HIS A 31 -10.36 17.42 -1.32
CA HIS A 31 -9.34 16.55 -1.91
C HIS A 31 -8.66 15.66 -0.85
N PHE A 32 -8.32 16.24 0.30
CA PHE A 32 -7.75 15.49 1.42
C PHE A 32 -8.67 14.34 1.87
N VAL A 33 -9.97 14.64 2.07
CA VAL A 33 -10.96 13.63 2.49
C VAL A 33 -11.15 12.55 1.42
N GLU A 34 -11.18 12.93 0.13
CA GLU A 34 -11.25 11.99 -0.97
C GLU A 34 -10.06 11.02 -0.96
N GLN A 35 -8.83 11.55 -0.90
CA GLN A 35 -7.62 10.72 -0.88
C GLN A 35 -7.57 9.82 0.36
N ALA A 36 -7.91 10.36 1.54
CA ALA A 36 -7.96 9.58 2.77
C ALA A 36 -8.95 8.41 2.67
N ALA A 37 -10.12 8.62 2.07
CA ALA A 37 -11.12 7.57 1.85
C ALA A 37 -10.64 6.51 0.86
N ILE A 38 -10.03 6.92 -0.26
CA ILE A 38 -9.43 6.01 -1.25
C ILE A 38 -8.36 5.15 -0.60
N ASP A 39 -7.43 5.77 0.15
CA ASP A 39 -6.34 5.04 0.77
C ASP A 39 -6.81 4.11 1.88
N ALA A 40 -7.83 4.51 2.66
CA ALA A 40 -8.46 3.63 3.63
C ALA A 40 -9.11 2.40 2.96
N ALA A 41 -9.82 2.61 1.86
CA ALA A 41 -10.42 1.52 1.09
C ALA A 41 -9.35 0.57 0.53
N ARG A 42 -8.28 1.12 -0.05
CA ARG A 42 -7.13 0.36 -0.57
C ARG A 42 -6.47 -0.48 0.53
N ARG A 43 -6.17 0.12 1.70
CA ARG A 43 -5.59 -0.60 2.84
C ARG A 43 -6.48 -1.74 3.30
N ARG A 44 -7.79 -1.51 3.44
CA ARG A 44 -8.75 -2.55 3.84
C ARG A 44 -8.80 -3.70 2.84
N LYS A 45 -8.85 -3.40 1.54
CA LYS A 45 -8.84 -4.42 0.48
C LYS A 45 -7.53 -5.22 0.51
N ALA A 46 -6.39 -4.55 0.59
CA ALA A 46 -5.09 -5.21 0.67
C ALA A 46 -4.97 -6.14 1.89
N GLN A 47 -5.50 -5.72 3.04
CA GLN A 47 -5.54 -6.55 4.24
C GLN A 47 -6.42 -7.80 4.06
N GLN A 48 -7.61 -7.63 3.48
CA GLN A 48 -8.51 -8.75 3.18
C GLN A 48 -7.86 -9.74 2.23
N ASP A 49 -7.26 -9.24 1.15
CA ASP A 49 -6.57 -10.06 0.16
C ASP A 49 -5.37 -10.79 0.78
N PHE A 50 -4.62 -10.14 1.68
CA PHE A 50 -3.52 -10.76 2.41
C PHE A 50 -4.00 -11.94 3.28
N VAL A 51 -5.07 -11.74 4.06
CA VAL A 51 -5.67 -12.81 4.88
C VAL A 51 -6.19 -13.95 4.01
N ALA A 52 -6.85 -13.64 2.89
CA ALA A 52 -7.35 -14.64 1.95
C ALA A 52 -6.19 -15.48 1.37
N ARG A 53 -5.09 -14.83 0.94
CA ARG A 53 -3.88 -15.52 0.47
C ARG A 53 -3.27 -16.40 1.56
N GLY A 54 -3.19 -15.91 2.79
CA GLY A 54 -2.66 -16.68 3.94
C GLY A 54 -3.48 -17.94 4.21
N ARG A 55 -4.81 -17.84 4.22
CA ARG A 55 -5.71 -18.99 4.38
C ARG A 55 -5.56 -20.01 3.26
N SER A 56 -5.48 -19.55 2.01
CA SER A 56 -5.26 -20.42 0.85
C SER A 56 -3.90 -21.13 0.91
N SER A 57 -2.85 -20.43 1.35
CA SER A 57 -1.52 -21.02 1.53
C SER A 57 -1.52 -22.11 2.60
N LEU A 58 -2.21 -21.87 3.72
CA LEU A 58 -2.33 -22.86 4.79
C LEU A 58 -3.10 -24.11 4.31
N ALA A 59 -4.23 -23.92 3.62
CA ALA A 59 -4.99 -25.03 3.07
C ALA A 59 -4.14 -25.90 2.13
N ARG A 60 -3.34 -25.26 1.26
CA ARG A 60 -2.40 -25.97 0.38
C ARG A 60 -1.32 -26.72 1.15
N ALA A 61 -0.70 -26.10 2.16
CA ALA A 61 0.34 -26.74 2.96
C ALA A 61 -0.21 -27.96 3.73
N LEU A 62 -1.46 -27.90 4.19
CA LEU A 62 -2.14 -29.05 4.81
C LEU A 62 -2.42 -30.18 3.81
N GLU A 63 -2.73 -29.84 2.56
CA GLU A 63 -2.96 -30.82 1.48
C GLU A 63 -1.66 -31.48 0.99
N THR A 64 -0.58 -30.70 0.82
CA THR A 64 0.68 -31.19 0.25
C THR A 64 1.69 -31.66 1.29
N GLY A 65 1.52 -31.25 2.56
CA GLY A 65 2.51 -31.44 3.62
C GLY A 65 3.74 -30.54 3.48
N GLU A 66 3.75 -29.60 2.53
CA GLU A 66 4.90 -28.74 2.26
C GLU A 66 4.83 -27.46 3.10
N PHE A 67 5.79 -27.32 4.02
CA PHE A 67 5.97 -26.14 4.86
C PHE A 67 7.38 -25.58 4.66
N TYR A 68 7.50 -24.26 4.79
CA TYR A 68 8.78 -23.58 4.73
C TYR A 68 9.10 -22.96 6.09
N SER A 69 10.37 -23.03 6.51
CA SER A 69 10.83 -22.35 7.71
C SER A 69 10.75 -20.83 7.52
N SER A 70 10.64 -20.09 8.62
CA SER A 70 10.62 -18.63 8.55
C SER A 70 11.95 -18.08 8.04
N GLU A 71 13.04 -18.75 8.40
CA GLU A 71 14.42 -18.45 8.01
C GLU A 71 14.59 -18.56 6.48
N ASP A 72 14.10 -19.64 5.88
CA ASP A 72 14.20 -19.85 4.43
C ASP A 72 13.42 -18.79 3.65
N VAL A 73 12.21 -18.47 4.12
CA VAL A 73 11.36 -17.44 3.50
C VAL A 73 12.02 -16.07 3.60
N LEU A 74 12.50 -15.67 4.79
CA LEU A 74 13.14 -14.38 5.01
C LEU A 74 14.45 -14.23 4.24
N SER A 75 15.25 -15.30 4.17
CA SER A 75 16.47 -15.35 3.35
C SER A 75 16.14 -15.14 1.87
N GLY A 76 15.13 -15.84 1.35
CA GLY A 76 14.66 -15.69 -0.02
C GLY A 76 14.16 -14.27 -0.32
N MET A 77 13.41 -13.65 0.59
CA MET A 77 12.94 -12.27 0.46
C MET A 77 14.10 -11.27 0.43
N THR A 78 15.07 -11.44 1.32
CA THR A 78 16.27 -10.59 1.40
C THR A 78 17.08 -10.69 0.11
N SER A 79 17.28 -11.90 -0.42
CA SER A 79 17.98 -12.11 -1.69
C SER A 79 17.29 -11.39 -2.87
N ARG A 80 15.96 -11.46 -2.94
CA ARG A 80 15.19 -10.76 -3.99
C ARG A 80 15.28 -9.24 -3.85
N LEU A 81 15.25 -8.73 -2.62
CA LEU A 81 15.39 -7.30 -2.34
C LEU A 81 16.76 -6.77 -2.78
N GLU A 82 17.84 -7.47 -2.44
CA GLU A 82 19.19 -7.08 -2.84
C GLU A 82 19.36 -7.09 -4.37
N LYS A 83 18.83 -8.11 -5.05
CA LYS A 83 18.83 -8.14 -6.53
C LYS A 83 18.09 -6.93 -7.13
N ALA A 84 16.94 -6.57 -6.57
CA ALA A 84 16.16 -5.42 -7.04
C ALA A 84 16.92 -4.09 -6.82
N ARG A 85 17.60 -3.94 -5.67
CA ARG A 85 18.44 -2.76 -5.38
C ARG A 85 19.60 -2.63 -6.37
N VAL A 86 20.31 -3.72 -6.66
CA VAL A 86 21.39 -3.73 -7.65
C VAL A 86 20.86 -3.36 -9.04
N ALA A 87 19.74 -3.95 -9.46
CA ALA A 87 19.13 -3.64 -10.76
C ALA A 87 18.73 -2.16 -10.88
N ALA A 88 18.11 -1.59 -9.84
CA ALA A 88 17.76 -0.17 -9.81
C ALA A 88 19.01 0.74 -9.89
N HIS A 89 20.09 0.37 -9.20
CA HIS A 89 21.35 1.11 -9.22
C HIS A 89 22.05 1.05 -10.59
N VAL A 90 22.04 -0.10 -11.26
CA VAL A 90 22.59 -0.26 -12.61
C VAL A 90 21.76 0.50 -13.64
N GLY A 91 20.43 0.46 -13.53
CA GLY A 91 19.53 1.24 -14.38
C GLY A 91 19.78 2.75 -14.28
N ALA A 92 19.98 3.26 -13.06
CA ALA A 92 20.30 4.66 -12.82
C ALA A 92 21.69 5.09 -13.36
N LYS A 93 22.69 4.18 -13.36
CA LYS A 93 24.01 4.44 -13.96
C LYS A 93 23.96 4.46 -15.50
N ASN A 94 23.13 3.61 -16.11
CA ASN A 94 22.98 3.55 -17.56
C ASN A 94 22.20 4.74 -18.14
N SER A 95 21.23 5.31 -17.42
CA SER A 95 20.54 6.52 -17.88
C SER A 95 21.46 7.74 -17.88
N LYS A 96 22.33 7.87 -16.87
CA LYS A 96 23.29 8.97 -16.72
C LYS A 96 24.48 8.94 -17.68
N ARG A 97 24.76 7.78 -18.31
CA ARG A 97 25.78 7.62 -19.37
C ARG A 97 25.24 7.89 -20.78
N ARG A 98 23.92 8.00 -20.95
CA ARG A 98 23.24 8.21 -22.23
C ARG A 98 22.72 9.65 -22.41
N SER A 99 22.87 10.49 -21.39
CA SER A 99 22.68 11.95 -21.42
C SER A 99 24.02 12.65 -21.52
#